data_AF-A0AAN8XVU6-F1
#
_entry.id   AF-A0AAN8XVU6-F1
#
_cell.length_a   1.000
_cell.length_b   1.000
_cell.length_c   1.000
_cell.angle_alpha   90.00
_cell.angle_beta   90.00
_cell.angle_gamma   90.00
#
_symmetry.space_group_name_H-M   'P 1'
#
loop_
_entity.id
_entity.type
_entity.pdbx_description
1 polymer ?
#
loop_
_entity_poly.entity_id
_entity_poly.type
_entity_poly.pdbx_seq_one_letter_code
_entity_poly.pdbx_strand_id
1 'polypeptide(L)'
;TANMDLGTLHWTSVSSADKDSINENGSDDSEDSDDAKNYSTETKVDDESEDVAASSVGNWTNVSSTQRSFPFTSREELCIQPPSITTNIYPLDIYSLFIAYEILEEIVKETNRYADREISKTRLRGWYPADRTEIKKLLGLILYMGIVS
;
A
#
# COMPACT_ATOMS: atom_id res chain seq x y z
N THR A 1 3.85 52.90 36.96
CA THR A 1 3.23 52.10 35.88
C THR A 1 3.29 52.94 34.62
N ALA A 2 4.14 52.52 33.69
CA ALA A 2 4.50 53.29 32.50
C ALA A 2 3.36 53.30 31.48
N ASN A 3 3.16 54.46 30.86
CA ASN A 3 2.35 54.66 29.67
C ASN A 3 3.32 55.15 28.58
N MET A 4 3.16 54.67 27.34
CA MET A 4 3.33 55.42 26.10
C MET A 4 3.42 54.47 24.90
N ASP A 5 2.34 54.49 24.13
CA ASP A 5 2.23 54.07 22.73
C ASP A 5 2.93 55.10 21.84
N LEU A 6 3.80 54.65 20.92
CA LEU A 6 4.43 55.48 19.89
C LEU A 6 4.84 54.63 18.67
N GLY A 7 4.25 54.97 17.53
CA GLY A 7 5.05 55.34 16.35
C GLY A 7 5.13 54.36 15.19
N THR A 8 4.27 54.60 14.20
CA THR A 8 4.45 54.28 12.78
C THR A 8 5.80 54.80 12.26
N LEU A 9 6.58 53.97 11.53
CA LEU A 9 7.81 54.39 10.85
C LEU A 9 7.78 54.13 9.35
N HIS A 10 8.27 55.14 8.64
CA HIS A 10 8.24 55.37 7.20
C HIS A 10 9.50 54.83 6.49
N TRP A 11 9.29 54.42 5.25
CA TRP A 11 10.20 54.02 4.17
C TRP A 11 11.53 54.78 4.05
N THR A 12 12.59 54.10 3.60
CA THR A 12 13.47 54.55 2.48
C THR A 12 14.30 53.39 1.91
N SER A 13 14.51 53.44 0.59
CA SER A 13 15.32 52.53 -0.23
C SER A 13 16.64 53.22 -0.60
N VAL A 14 17.78 52.52 -0.65
CA VAL A 14 18.96 52.98 -1.41
C VAL A 14 19.84 51.82 -1.93
N SER A 15 19.87 51.74 -3.27
CA SER A 15 20.86 51.33 -4.28
C SER A 15 22.20 50.60 -3.98
N SER A 16 22.42 49.52 -4.76
CA SER A 16 23.56 49.18 -5.65
C SER A 16 24.95 48.81 -5.11
N ALA A 17 25.40 47.57 -5.41
CA ALA A 17 26.57 47.28 -6.27
C ALA A 17 26.83 45.75 -6.39
N ASP A 18 26.95 45.27 -7.62
CA ASP A 18 27.31 43.90 -8.02
C ASP A 18 28.74 43.50 -7.59
N LYS A 19 28.93 42.23 -7.21
CA LYS A 19 30.17 41.47 -7.39
C LYS A 19 29.89 39.98 -7.58
N ASP A 20 30.01 39.53 -8.83
CA ASP A 20 30.19 38.13 -9.20
C ASP A 20 31.52 37.59 -8.65
N SER A 21 31.49 36.39 -8.10
CA SER A 21 32.69 35.57 -7.92
C SER A 21 32.36 34.11 -8.20
N ILE A 22 32.66 33.73 -9.44
CA ILE A 22 32.71 32.38 -9.98
C ILE A 22 33.79 31.62 -9.19
N ASN A 23 33.43 30.48 -8.60
CA ASN A 23 34.41 29.52 -8.08
C ASN A 23 34.50 28.35 -9.05
N GLU A 24 35.47 28.41 -9.96
CA GLU A 24 35.93 27.28 -10.75
C GLU A 24 36.89 26.46 -9.91
N ASN A 25 36.54 25.20 -9.65
CA ASN A 25 37.53 24.19 -9.28
C ASN A 25 37.26 22.97 -10.17
N GLY A 26 38.07 22.85 -11.21
CA GLY A 26 38.13 21.70 -12.10
C GLY A 26 39.16 20.66 -11.65
N SER A 27 39.18 19.57 -12.42
CA SER A 27 39.95 18.31 -12.32
C SER A 27 39.41 17.30 -11.30
N ASP A 28 39.20 16.02 -11.63
CA ASP A 28 40.10 15.17 -12.43
C ASP A 28 39.36 13.97 -13.06
N ASP A 29 39.92 13.49 -14.17
CA ASP A 29 39.49 12.41 -15.06
C ASP A 29 39.71 11.00 -14.45
N SER A 30 39.21 9.98 -15.17
CA SER A 30 39.42 8.51 -15.03
C SER A 30 38.46 7.76 -14.09
N GLU A 31 37.93 6.57 -14.41
CA GLU A 31 38.13 5.63 -15.51
C GLU A 31 36.91 4.69 -15.56
N ASP A 32 36.51 4.33 -16.76
CA ASP A 32 35.57 3.25 -17.07
C ASP A 32 36.22 1.91 -16.73
N SER A 33 35.59 1.10 -15.88
CA SER A 33 36.01 -0.27 -15.63
C SER A 33 34.79 -1.14 -15.38
N ASP A 34 34.36 -1.80 -16.45
CA ASP A 34 33.43 -2.91 -16.47
C ASP A 34 33.96 -4.04 -15.56
N ASP A 35 33.49 -4.07 -14.31
CA ASP A 35 33.80 -5.16 -13.39
C ASP A 35 33.14 -6.46 -13.87
N ALA A 36 34.00 -7.36 -14.33
CA ALA A 36 33.66 -8.61 -14.96
C ALA A 36 32.82 -9.48 -14.01
N LYS A 37 31.67 -9.93 -14.53
CA LYS A 37 30.76 -10.86 -13.89
C LYS A 37 31.51 -12.10 -13.38
N ASN A 38 31.65 -12.19 -12.06
CA ASN A 38 32.02 -13.43 -11.38
C ASN A 38 30.87 -14.44 -11.57
N TYR A 39 31.00 -15.32 -12.58
CA TYR A 39 30.18 -16.51 -12.69
C TYR A 39 30.55 -17.45 -11.54
N SER A 40 29.89 -17.28 -10.39
CA SER A 40 29.83 -18.33 -9.38
C SER A 40 29.07 -19.51 -9.96
N THR A 41 29.82 -20.58 -10.21
CA THR A 41 29.37 -21.92 -10.55
C THR A 41 28.21 -22.32 -9.64
N GLU A 42 27.04 -22.56 -10.22
CA GLU A 42 25.93 -23.16 -9.49
C GLU A 42 26.34 -24.59 -9.08
N THR A 43 26.65 -24.76 -7.79
CA THR A 43 26.75 -26.07 -7.19
C THR A 43 25.36 -26.70 -7.26
N LYS A 44 25.20 -27.70 -8.13
CA LYS A 44 24.01 -28.56 -8.13
C LYS A 44 23.89 -29.19 -6.75
N VAL A 45 22.92 -28.73 -5.97
CA VAL A 45 22.45 -29.45 -4.81
C VAL A 45 21.55 -30.53 -5.39
N ASP A 46 22.06 -31.76 -5.45
CA ASP A 46 21.23 -32.93 -5.71
C ASP A 46 20.24 -33.04 -4.54
N ASP A 47 19.03 -32.55 -4.78
CA ASP A 47 17.86 -32.79 -3.93
C ASP A 47 17.48 -34.26 -4.14
N GLU A 48 18.13 -35.15 -3.37
CA GLU A 48 17.71 -36.53 -3.21
C GLU A 48 16.34 -36.53 -2.51
N SER A 49 15.29 -36.31 -3.31
CA SER A 49 13.92 -36.53 -2.86
C SER A 49 13.78 -38.01 -2.54
N GLU A 50 13.80 -38.34 -1.24
CA GLU A 50 13.35 -39.63 -0.75
C GLU A 50 11.94 -39.87 -1.32
N ASP A 51 11.83 -40.87 -2.19
CA ASP A 51 10.60 -41.35 -2.79
C ASP A 51 9.67 -41.84 -1.67
N VAL A 52 8.88 -40.91 -1.12
CA VAL A 52 7.76 -41.22 -0.25
C VAL A 52 6.75 -41.97 -1.09
N ALA A 53 6.93 -43.30 -1.12
CA ALA A 53 6.08 -44.29 -1.76
C ALA A 53 4.65 -43.77 -1.77
N ALA A 54 4.17 -43.43 -2.97
CA ALA A 54 2.89 -42.79 -3.21
C ALA A 54 1.79 -43.52 -2.43
N SER A 55 1.50 -43.01 -1.23
CA SER A 55 0.36 -43.42 -0.43
C SER A 55 -0.85 -43.12 -1.29
N SER A 56 -1.50 -44.20 -1.75
CA SER A 56 -2.67 -44.23 -2.62
C SER A 56 -3.22 -42.85 -2.96
N VAL A 57 -2.77 -42.26 -4.07
CA VAL A 57 -3.37 -41.05 -4.61
C VAL A 57 -4.82 -41.40 -4.94
N GLY A 58 -5.73 -41.06 -4.04
CA GLY A 58 -7.16 -41.26 -4.25
C GLY A 58 -7.57 -40.41 -5.44
N ASN A 59 -8.00 -41.06 -6.53
CA ASN A 59 -8.56 -40.32 -7.66
C ASN A 59 -9.75 -39.50 -7.20
N TRP A 60 -9.78 -38.22 -7.58
CA TRP A 60 -10.97 -37.39 -7.47
C TRP A 60 -12.08 -38.05 -8.28
N THR A 61 -13.09 -38.54 -7.60
CA THR A 61 -14.27 -39.17 -8.21
C THR A 61 -15.48 -38.28 -8.02
N ASN A 62 -16.42 -38.34 -8.96
CA ASN A 62 -17.63 -37.54 -8.88
C ASN A 62 -18.53 -38.07 -7.77
N VAL A 63 -18.93 -37.20 -6.85
CA VAL A 63 -19.80 -37.56 -5.73
C VAL A 63 -21.24 -37.57 -6.23
N SER A 64 -21.75 -38.76 -6.54
CA SER A 64 -23.18 -38.98 -6.84
C SER A 64 -24.00 -38.94 -5.54
N SER A 65 -24.22 -37.76 -4.98
CA SER A 65 -25.17 -37.58 -3.87
C SER A 65 -26.56 -37.23 -4.40
N THR A 66 -27.61 -37.82 -3.82
CA THR A 66 -28.97 -37.31 -3.92
C THR A 66 -29.10 -36.08 -3.02
N GLN A 67 -28.85 -34.90 -3.57
CA GLN A 67 -28.92 -33.65 -2.81
C GLN A 67 -30.33 -33.46 -2.26
N ARG A 68 -30.47 -33.50 -0.93
CA ARG A 68 -31.73 -33.14 -0.26
C ARG A 68 -31.92 -31.63 -0.41
N SER A 69 -33.01 -31.21 -1.04
CA SER A 69 -33.42 -29.81 -1.09
C SER A 69 -34.29 -29.49 0.13
N PHE A 70 -33.94 -28.45 0.87
CA PHE A 70 -34.81 -27.86 1.87
C PHE A 70 -35.23 -26.47 1.36
N PRO A 71 -36.53 -26.16 1.27
CA PRO A 71 -36.96 -24.83 0.89
C PRO A 71 -36.52 -23.84 1.97
N PHE A 72 -35.89 -22.74 1.55
CA PHE A 72 -35.60 -21.64 2.46
C PHE A 72 -36.93 -20.95 2.81
N THR A 73 -37.33 -21.02 4.09
CA THR A 73 -38.60 -20.46 4.58
C THR A 73 -38.43 -19.18 5.39
N SER A 74 -37.17 -18.74 5.58
CA SER A 74 -36.88 -17.51 6.32
C SER A 74 -37.03 -16.29 5.42
N ARG A 75 -37.07 -15.11 6.03
CA ARG A 75 -37.20 -13.84 5.35
C ARG A 75 -35.86 -13.46 4.70
N GLU A 76 -35.86 -13.20 3.40
CA GLU A 76 -34.68 -12.75 2.64
C GLU A 76 -34.44 -11.26 2.89
N GLU A 77 -33.84 -10.93 4.04
CA GLU A 77 -33.55 -9.54 4.42
C GLU A 77 -32.10 -9.34 4.85
N LEU A 78 -31.64 -8.09 4.73
CA LEU A 78 -30.37 -7.67 5.28
C LEU A 78 -30.41 -7.80 6.81
N CYS A 79 -29.52 -8.64 7.34
CA CYS A 79 -29.38 -8.82 8.79
C CYS A 79 -28.84 -7.56 9.47
N ILE A 80 -28.06 -6.76 8.74
CA ILE A 80 -27.50 -5.48 9.18
C ILE A 80 -27.98 -4.41 8.22
N GLN A 81 -28.64 -3.38 8.75
CA GLN A 81 -29.06 -2.26 7.92
C GLN A 81 -27.90 -1.29 7.68
N PRO A 82 -27.76 -0.77 6.45
CA PRO A 82 -26.78 0.26 6.15
C PRO A 82 -27.01 1.52 7.01
N PRO A 83 -25.93 2.25 7.35
CA PRO A 83 -26.01 3.41 8.23
C PRO A 83 -26.85 4.58 7.66
N SER A 84 -27.02 4.66 6.34
CA SER A 84 -27.95 5.59 5.72
C SER A 84 -29.39 5.07 5.84
N ILE A 85 -30.09 5.49 6.91
CA ILE A 85 -31.51 5.20 7.18
C ILE A 85 -32.45 5.92 6.19
N THR A 86 -31.90 6.69 5.24
CA THR A 86 -32.71 7.38 4.23
C THR A 86 -33.28 6.40 3.22
N THR A 87 -34.39 6.77 2.57
CA THR A 87 -35.10 5.96 1.58
C THR A 87 -34.24 5.49 0.40
N ASN A 88 -33.01 6.01 0.24
CA ASN A 88 -32.07 5.63 -0.80
C ASN A 88 -30.79 5.05 -0.17
N ILE A 89 -30.58 3.76 -0.43
CA ILE A 89 -29.33 3.05 -0.12
C ILE A 89 -28.39 3.23 -1.31
N TYR A 90 -27.19 3.75 -1.07
CA TYR A 90 -26.16 3.89 -2.10
C TYR A 90 -25.18 2.70 -2.05
N PRO A 91 -24.51 2.36 -3.16
CA PRO A 91 -23.51 1.30 -3.20
C PRO A 91 -22.41 1.47 -2.14
N LEU A 92 -22.05 2.72 -1.84
CA LEU A 92 -21.05 3.04 -0.82
C LEU A 92 -21.53 2.66 0.60
N ASP A 93 -22.83 2.75 0.87
CA ASP A 93 -23.39 2.38 2.18
C ASP A 93 -23.25 0.87 2.42
N ILE A 94 -23.45 0.06 1.38
CA ILE A 94 -23.24 -1.38 1.41
C ILE A 94 -21.74 -1.71 1.52
N TYR A 95 -20.89 -1.02 0.76
CA TYR A 95 -19.44 -1.18 0.86
C TYR A 95 -18.92 -0.97 2.29
N SER A 96 -19.43 0.05 3.00
CA SER A 96 -19.05 0.34 4.38
C SER A 96 -19.50 -0.71 5.40
N LEU A 97 -20.45 -1.59 5.06
CA LEU A 97 -20.80 -2.74 5.91
C LEU A 97 -19.71 -3.81 5.91
N PHE A 98 -18.98 -3.96 4.79
CA PHE A 98 -17.92 -4.95 4.67
C PHE A 98 -16.57 -4.39 5.11
N ILE A 99 -16.24 -3.18 4.65
CA ILE A 99 -15.01 -2.48 5.02
C ILE A 99 -15.36 -1.43 6.07
N ALA A 100 -15.61 -1.92 7.28
CA ALA A 100 -15.86 -1.09 8.45
C ALA A 100 -14.63 -0.23 8.80
N TYR A 101 -14.84 0.83 9.58
CA TYR A 101 -13.78 1.75 9.98
C TYR A 101 -12.64 1.02 10.70
N GLU A 102 -12.96 0.08 11.58
CA GLU A 102 -12.01 -0.68 12.39
C GLU A 102 -11.12 -1.57 11.52
N ILE A 103 -11.71 -2.22 10.50
CA ILE A 103 -10.97 -3.05 9.54
C ILE A 103 -10.02 -2.17 8.74
N LEU A 104 -10.50 -1.01 8.28
CA LEU A 104 -9.69 -0.07 7.52
C LEU A 104 -8.49 0.43 8.35
N GLU A 105 -8.71 0.78 9.61
CA GLU A 105 -7.65 1.19 10.54
C GLU A 105 -6.60 0.10 10.72
N GLU A 106 -7.01 -1.16 10.92
CA GLU A 106 -6.02 -2.23 11.08
C GLU A 106 -5.25 -2.52 9.80
N ILE A 107 -5.86 -2.40 8.63
CA ILE A 107 -5.12 -2.50 7.36
C ILE A 107 -4.06 -1.39 7.27
N VAL A 108 -4.41 -0.15 7.58
CA VAL A 108 -3.47 1.00 7.57
C VAL A 108 -2.31 0.75 8.54
N LYS A 109 -2.64 0.43 9.79
CA LYS A 109 -1.67 0.17 10.86
C LYS A 109 -0.72 -0.96 10.49
N GLU A 110 -1.24 -2.06 9.99
CA GLU A 110 -0.43 -3.23 9.63
C GLU A 110 0.44 -2.99 8.40
N THR A 111 -0.09 -2.27 7.41
CA THR A 111 0.68 -1.86 6.22
C THR A 111 1.87 -0.99 6.61
N ASN A 112 1.64 0.00 7.48
CA ASN A 112 2.72 0.87 7.96
C ASN A 112 3.72 0.12 8.85
N ARG A 113 3.24 -0.72 9.76
CA ARG A 113 4.10 -1.57 10.59
C ARG A 113 4.99 -2.49 9.76
N TYR A 114 4.45 -3.05 8.67
CA TYR A 114 5.22 -3.87 7.75
C TYR A 114 6.28 -3.05 7.02
N ALA A 115 5.91 -1.89 6.49
CA ALA A 115 6.84 -1.01 5.79
C ALA A 115 7.99 -0.54 6.68
N ASP A 116 7.71 -0.19 7.95
CA ASP A 116 8.74 0.19 8.92
C ASP A 116 9.78 -0.93 9.14
N ARG A 117 9.35 -2.19 9.14
CA ARG A 117 10.25 -3.35 9.25
C ARG A 117 11.12 -3.53 8.01
N GLU A 118 10.58 -3.20 6.84
CA GLU A 118 11.23 -3.47 5.55
C GLU A 118 12.02 -2.28 4.99
N ILE A 119 11.80 -1.06 5.49
CA ILE A 119 12.60 0.14 5.13
C ILE A 119 14.09 -0.08 5.35
N SER A 120 14.45 -0.82 6.39
CA SER A 120 15.85 -1.13 6.70
C SER A 120 16.47 -2.22 5.82
N LYS A 121 15.64 -3.04 5.15
CA LYS A 121 16.07 -4.25 4.44
C LYS A 121 15.98 -4.15 2.92
N THR A 122 15.20 -3.20 2.41
CA THR A 122 14.81 -3.18 1.00
C THR A 122 14.99 -1.79 0.37
N ARG A 123 14.76 -1.70 -0.94
CA ARG A 123 14.75 -0.45 -1.72
C ARG A 123 13.55 0.46 -1.42
N LEU A 124 12.89 0.33 -0.27
CA LEU A 124 11.82 1.23 0.20
C LEU A 124 12.34 2.63 0.60
N ARG A 125 13.47 3.10 0.03
CA ARG A 125 13.96 4.47 0.18
C ARG A 125 12.91 5.41 -0.39
N GLY A 126 12.14 6.05 0.50
CA GLY A 126 11.05 6.95 0.14
C GLY A 126 9.65 6.43 0.43
N TRP A 127 9.50 5.32 1.17
CA TRP A 127 8.18 4.94 1.70
C TRP A 127 7.61 6.07 2.58
N TYR A 128 6.32 6.35 2.39
CA TYR A 128 5.54 7.25 3.23
C TYR A 128 4.40 6.45 3.88
N PRO A 129 4.07 6.71 5.16
CA PRO A 129 2.98 6.01 5.82
C PRO A 129 1.65 6.14 5.05
N ALA A 130 1.01 5.01 4.78
CA ALA A 130 -0.29 4.96 4.14
C ALA A 130 -1.36 5.58 5.05
N ASP A 131 -2.30 6.30 4.45
CA ASP A 131 -3.53 6.76 5.11
C ASP A 131 -4.76 5.93 4.69
N ARG A 132 -5.81 5.98 5.50
CA ARG A 132 -7.15 5.46 5.19
C ARG A 132 -7.62 5.82 3.79
N THR A 133 -7.37 7.06 3.37
CA THR A 133 -7.81 7.54 2.06
C THR A 133 -7.13 6.77 0.93
N GLU A 134 -5.84 6.47 1.08
CA GLU A 134 -5.06 5.73 0.09
C GLU A 134 -5.46 4.25 0.07
N ILE A 135 -5.65 3.64 1.23
CA ILE A 135 -6.15 2.26 1.33
C ILE A 135 -7.57 2.15 0.73
N LYS A 136 -8.46 3.11 0.96
CA LYS A 136 -9.78 3.14 0.30
C LYS A 136 -9.67 3.24 -1.23
N LYS A 137 -8.76 4.06 -1.74
CA LYS A 137 -8.51 4.17 -3.20
C LYS A 137 -7.98 2.86 -3.76
N LEU A 138 -7.03 2.22 -3.07
CA LEU A 138 -6.49 0.91 -3.46
C LEU A 138 -7.60 -0.14 -3.53
N LEU A 139 -8.43 -0.25 -2.49
CA LEU A 139 -9.55 -1.19 -2.47
C LEU A 139 -10.56 -0.88 -3.59
N GLY A 140 -10.87 0.41 -3.81
CA GLY A 140 -11.73 0.83 -4.92
C GLY A 140 -11.18 0.43 -6.29
N LEU A 141 -9.85 0.55 -6.50
CA LEU A 141 -9.19 0.07 -7.71
C LEU A 141 -9.29 -1.44 -7.86
N ILE A 142 -9.07 -2.21 -6.78
CA ILE A 142 -9.20 -3.68 -6.81
C ILE A 142 -10.63 -4.09 -7.18
N LEU A 143 -11.64 -3.45 -6.58
CA LEU A 143 -13.04 -3.70 -6.97
C LEU A 143 -13.28 -3.38 -8.44
N TYR A 144 -12.75 -2.26 -8.94
CA TYR A 144 -12.88 -1.88 -10.35
C TYR A 144 -12.24 -2.91 -11.30
N MET A 145 -11.05 -3.43 -10.97
CA MET A 145 -10.41 -4.49 -11.74
C MET A 145 -11.25 -5.77 -11.76
N GLY A 146 -12.00 -6.06 -10.69
CA GLY A 146 -12.93 -7.19 -10.67
C GLY A 146 -14.17 -7.01 -11.54
N ILE A 147 -14.53 -5.78 -11.89
CA ILE A 147 -15.67 -5.46 -12.77
C ILE A 147 -15.24 -5.47 -14.24
N VAL A 148 -14.05 -4.92 -14.53
CA VAL A 148 -13.49 -4.87 -15.88
C VAL A 148 -12.64 -6.12 -16.10
N SER A 149 -13.31 -7.24 -16.40
CA SER A 149 -12.68 -8.52 -16.75
C SER A 149 -13.08 -9.00 -18.14
#